data_AF-A0A8S2ZKU8-F1
#
_entry.id   AF-A0A8S2ZKU8-F1
#
_cell.length_a   1.000
_cell.length_b   1.000
_cell.length_c   1.000
_cell.angle_alpha   90.00
_cell.angle_beta   90.00
_cell.angle_gamma   90.00
#
_symmetry.space_group_name_H-M   'P 1'
#
loop_
_entity.id
_entity.type
_entity.pdbx_description
1 polymer ?
#
loop_
_entity_poly.entity_id
_entity_poly.type
_entity_poly.pdbx_seq_one_letter_code
_entity_poly.pdbx_strand_id
1 'polypeptide(L)'
;QANDLEQYSKRKDLILYGIPFKQNENAYDIVLELAASVELQLNKNDFYAIHRLPLSKPGKDKSRQAIIIGFLRFTDRNDFYAARKKLRQIDRYKDVFVNEHLTSLNNRIFQYAKQNLNKQQVFTRN
;
A
#
# COMPACT_ATOMS: atom_id res chain seq x y z
N GLN A 1 23.26 -2.28 6.37
CA GLN A 1 23.18 -3.71 6.72
C GLN A 1 21.85 -4.07 7.38
N ALA A 2 21.54 -3.64 8.62
CA ALA A 2 20.27 -3.99 9.27
C ALA A 2 19.02 -3.49 8.50
N ASN A 3 19.04 -2.24 8.04
CA ASN A 3 17.95 -1.67 7.23
C ASN A 3 17.71 -2.42 5.91
N ASP A 4 18.77 -2.91 5.27
CA ASP A 4 18.67 -3.57 3.97
C ASP A 4 18.04 -4.96 4.11
N LEU A 5 18.39 -5.68 5.19
CA LEU A 5 17.76 -6.96 5.56
C LEU A 5 16.28 -6.76 5.92
N GLU A 6 15.96 -5.71 6.68
CA GLU A 6 14.58 -5.35 7.00
C GLU A 6 13.80 -4.97 5.74
N GLN A 7 14.39 -4.20 4.82
CA GLN A 7 13.74 -3.85 3.56
C GLN A 7 13.54 -5.09 2.68
N TYR A 8 14.49 -6.02 2.69
CA TYR A 8 14.39 -7.27 1.94
C TYR A 8 13.23 -8.13 2.45
N SER A 9 12.98 -8.19 3.76
CA SER A 9 11.83 -8.93 4.30
C SER A 9 10.49 -8.32 3.89
N LYS A 10 10.43 -6.98 3.78
CA LYS A 10 9.24 -6.22 3.36
C LYS A 10 9.02 -6.17 1.84
N ARG A 11 9.93 -6.73 1.03
CA ARG A 11 9.86 -6.61 -0.44
C ARG A 11 8.55 -7.15 -1.04
N LYS A 12 7.94 -8.15 -0.40
CA LYS A 12 6.69 -8.79 -0.86
C LYS A 12 5.45 -8.11 -0.27
N ASP A 13 5.60 -6.97 0.36
CA ASP A 13 4.51 -6.32 1.08
C ASP A 13 4.10 -5.02 0.40
N LEU A 14 2.80 -4.80 0.37
CA LEU A 14 2.19 -3.54 0.02
C LEU A 14 1.39 -2.99 1.19
N ILE A 15 1.25 -1.67 1.21
CA ILE A 15 0.40 -0.97 2.16
C ILE A 15 -0.72 -0.27 1.40
N LEU A 16 -1.95 -0.61 1.76
CA LEU A 16 -3.18 -0.07 1.21
C LEU A 16 -3.73 1.02 2.14
N TYR A 17 -3.90 2.22 1.60
CA TYR A 17 -4.49 3.38 2.28
C TYR A 17 -5.81 3.78 1.63
N GLY A 18 -6.65 4.50 2.37
CA GLY A 18 -7.88 5.09 1.83
C GLY A 18 -9.10 4.17 1.87
N ILE A 19 -8.98 2.96 2.45
CA ILE A 19 -10.13 2.10 2.73
C ILE A 19 -10.71 2.48 4.10
N PRO A 20 -11.97 2.98 4.18
CA PRO A 20 -12.61 3.26 5.46
C PRO A 20 -12.68 2.01 6.34
N PHE A 21 -12.42 2.17 7.63
CA PHE A 21 -12.58 1.10 8.61
C PHE A 21 -14.06 0.80 8.85
N LYS A 22 -14.44 -0.48 8.81
CA LYS A 22 -15.76 -0.96 9.25
C LYS A 22 -15.60 -1.93 10.41
N GLN A 23 -16.47 -1.84 11.40
CA GLN A 23 -16.49 -2.80 12.50
C GLN A 23 -16.82 -4.20 11.96
N ASN A 24 -16.12 -5.22 12.47
CA ASN A 24 -16.23 -6.61 12.01
C ASN A 24 -15.92 -6.83 10.52
N GLU A 25 -15.12 -5.95 9.92
CA GLU A 25 -14.66 -6.16 8.55
C GLU A 25 -13.67 -7.33 8.46
N ASN A 26 -13.68 -8.00 7.30
CA ASN A 26 -12.65 -8.96 6.95
C ASN A 26 -11.69 -8.32 5.94
N ALA A 27 -10.44 -8.10 6.37
CA ALA A 27 -9.42 -7.51 5.53
C ALA A 27 -9.08 -8.37 4.30
N TYR A 28 -9.22 -9.70 4.38
CA TYR A 28 -9.04 -10.57 3.21
C TYR A 28 -10.08 -10.28 2.15
N ASP A 29 -11.36 -10.19 2.52
CA ASP A 29 -12.45 -10.01 1.58
C ASP A 29 -12.33 -8.65 0.87
N ILE A 30 -11.91 -7.60 1.60
CA ILE A 30 -11.59 -6.28 1.03
C ILE A 30 -10.48 -6.37 -0.03
N VAL A 31 -9.38 -7.07 0.27
CA VAL A 31 -8.24 -7.17 -0.65
C VAL A 31 -8.59 -8.03 -1.87
N LEU A 32 -9.35 -9.11 -1.69
CA LEU A 32 -9.81 -9.96 -2.78
C LEU A 32 -10.79 -9.23 -3.70
N GLU A 33 -11.74 -8.48 -3.13
CA GLU A 33 -12.67 -7.63 -3.91
C GLU A 33 -11.88 -6.58 -4.71
N LEU A 34 -10.89 -5.95 -4.08
CA LEU A 34 -10.05 -4.96 -4.73
C LEU A 34 -9.18 -5.58 -5.85
N ALA A 35 -8.62 -6.77 -5.64
CA ALA A 35 -7.90 -7.51 -6.68
C ALA A 35 -8.81 -7.85 -7.88
N ALA A 36 -10.01 -8.35 -7.61
CA ALA A 36 -10.98 -8.68 -8.64
C ALA A 36 -11.40 -7.44 -9.45
N SER A 37 -11.53 -6.28 -8.79
CA SER A 37 -11.86 -5.01 -9.46
C SER A 37 -10.82 -4.54 -10.48
N VAL A 38 -9.59 -5.06 -10.41
CA VAL A 38 -8.52 -4.78 -11.36
C VAL A 38 -8.14 -6.00 -12.20
N GLU A 39 -9.06 -6.98 -12.28
CA GLU A 39 -8.96 -8.20 -13.10
C GLU A 39 -7.84 -9.15 -12.65
N LEU A 40 -7.45 -9.11 -11.38
CA LEU A 40 -6.50 -10.05 -10.80
C LEU A 40 -7.24 -11.18 -10.08
N GLN A 41 -6.97 -12.42 -10.49
CA GLN A 41 -7.49 -13.62 -9.86
C GLN A 41 -6.56 -14.06 -8.73
N LEU A 42 -6.81 -13.53 -7.54
CA LEU A 42 -6.12 -13.92 -6.31
C LEU A 42 -7.08 -14.64 -5.36
N ASN A 43 -6.53 -15.50 -4.51
CA ASN A 43 -7.24 -16.22 -3.47
C ASN A 43 -6.48 -16.11 -2.14
N LYS A 44 -7.06 -16.60 -1.05
CA LYS A 44 -6.47 -16.48 0.30
C LYS A 44 -5.10 -17.12 0.43
N ASN A 45 -4.80 -18.16 -0.36
CA ASN A 45 -3.51 -18.88 -0.33
C ASN A 45 -2.40 -18.17 -1.12
N ASP A 46 -2.67 -17.00 -1.70
CA ASP A 46 -1.65 -16.19 -2.37
C ASP A 46 -1.00 -15.18 -1.40
N PHE A 47 -1.53 -15.09 -0.18
CA PHE A 47 -1.10 -14.17 0.86
C PHE A 47 -0.60 -14.91 2.09
N TYR A 48 0.44 -14.37 2.73
CA TYR A 48 0.90 -14.87 4.02
C TYR A 48 0.36 -14.01 5.19
N ALA A 49 -0.04 -12.77 4.92
CA ALA A 49 -0.63 -11.89 5.93
C ALA A 49 -1.49 -10.79 5.28
N ILE A 50 -2.71 -10.60 5.81
CA ILE A 50 -3.53 -9.42 5.52
C ILE A 50 -4.13 -8.94 6.83
N HIS A 51 -3.81 -7.71 7.24
CA HIS A 51 -4.34 -7.12 8.47
C HIS A 51 -4.25 -5.60 8.46
N ARG A 52 -5.10 -4.96 9.28
CA ARG A 52 -5.03 -3.52 9.54
C ARG A 52 -3.81 -3.17 10.38
N LEU A 53 -3.14 -2.10 10.02
CA LEU A 53 -2.10 -1.49 10.85
C LEU A 53 -2.72 -0.80 12.06
N PRO A 54 -2.12 -0.96 13.26
CA PRO A 54 -2.55 -0.20 14.42
C PRO A 54 -2.33 1.30 14.18
N LEU A 55 -3.19 2.12 14.77
CA LEU A 55 -2.99 3.57 14.75
C LEU A 55 -1.76 3.91 15.59
N SER A 56 -0.84 4.68 15.03
CA SER A 56 0.37 5.10 15.75
C SER A 56 0.11 6.04 16.92
N LYS A 57 -1.10 6.63 17.03
CA LYS A 57 -1.50 7.51 18.13
C LYS A 57 -2.96 7.27 18.53
N PRO A 58 -3.28 7.20 19.85
CA PRO A 58 -4.65 7.23 20.33
C PRO A 58 -5.38 8.49 19.83
N GLY A 59 -6.67 8.37 19.50
CA GLY A 59 -7.50 9.51 19.07
C GLY A 59 -7.39 9.91 17.60
N LYS A 60 -6.51 9.25 16.80
CA LYS A 60 -6.60 9.37 15.34
C LYS A 60 -7.84 8.66 14.82
N ASP A 61 -8.43 9.23 13.78
CA ASP A 61 -9.58 8.65 13.09
C ASP A 61 -9.28 7.21 12.64
N LYS A 62 -10.04 6.25 13.17
CA LYS A 62 -9.95 4.82 12.83
C LYS A 62 -10.19 4.57 11.35
N SER A 63 -10.90 5.47 10.66
CA SER A 63 -11.11 5.40 9.21
C SER A 63 -9.82 5.41 8.40
N ARG A 64 -8.69 5.85 9.00
CA ARG A 64 -7.38 6.00 8.35
C ARG A 64 -6.43 4.82 8.59
N GLN A 65 -6.87 3.74 9.24
CA GLN A 65 -6.03 2.56 9.40
C GLN A 65 -5.69 1.95 8.05
N ALA A 66 -4.40 1.84 7.73
CA ALA A 66 -3.97 1.19 6.51
C ALA A 66 -4.06 -0.34 6.64
N ILE A 67 -4.11 -1.05 5.51
CA ILE A 67 -4.04 -2.52 5.46
C ILE A 67 -2.65 -2.91 4.95
N ILE A 68 -1.93 -3.79 5.66
CA ILE A 68 -0.75 -4.47 5.11
C ILE A 68 -1.23 -5.69 4.33
N ILE A 69 -0.65 -5.87 3.15
CA ILE A 69 -0.87 -7.02 2.28
C ILE A 69 0.49 -7.68 2.03
N GLY A 70 0.71 -8.83 2.65
CA GLY A 70 1.90 -9.65 2.48
C GLY A 70 1.64 -10.80 1.50
N PHE A 71 2.34 -10.79 0.37
CA PHE A 71 2.17 -11.77 -0.69
C PHE A 71 3.15 -12.94 -0.55
N LEU A 72 2.72 -14.15 -0.88
CA LEU A 72 3.60 -15.31 -0.90
C LEU A 72 4.58 -15.22 -2.08
N ARG A 73 4.08 -14.85 -3.27
CA ARG A 73 4.87 -14.70 -4.49
C ARG A 73 5.16 -13.23 -4.79
N PHE A 74 6.39 -12.96 -5.22
CA PHE A 74 6.81 -11.60 -5.61
C PHE A 74 6.15 -11.14 -6.93
N THR A 75 5.82 -12.08 -7.82
CA THR A 75 5.10 -11.81 -9.07
C THR A 75 3.71 -11.24 -8.78
N ASP A 76 2.91 -11.90 -7.94
CA ASP A 76 1.56 -11.47 -7.60
C ASP A 76 1.55 -10.07 -6.98
N ARG A 77 2.54 -9.80 -6.11
CA ARG A 77 2.75 -8.47 -5.53
C ARG A 77 2.99 -7.42 -6.62
N ASN A 78 3.82 -7.72 -7.60
CA ASN A 78 4.14 -6.79 -8.68
C ASN A 78 2.96 -6.58 -9.63
N ASP A 79 2.23 -7.65 -9.96
CA ASP A 79 1.04 -7.57 -10.80
C ASP A 79 -0.03 -6.72 -10.12
N PHE A 80 -0.27 -6.95 -8.82
CA PHE A 80 -1.14 -6.12 -7.99
C PHE A 80 -0.68 -4.65 -7.97
N TYR A 81 0.62 -4.42 -7.74
CA TYR A 81 1.16 -3.08 -7.71
C TYR A 81 1.03 -2.38 -9.06
N ALA A 82 1.26 -3.06 -10.18
CA ALA A 82 1.09 -2.51 -11.53
C ALA A 82 -0.38 -2.17 -11.81
N ALA A 83 -1.29 -3.08 -11.44
CA ALA A 83 -2.73 -2.95 -11.63
C ALA A 83 -3.35 -1.80 -10.82
N ARG A 84 -2.67 -1.30 -9.77
CA ARG A 84 -3.15 -0.16 -8.95
C ARG A 84 -3.53 1.08 -9.76
N LYS A 85 -2.94 1.26 -10.95
CA LYS A 85 -3.26 2.39 -11.84
C LYS A 85 -4.71 2.32 -12.33
N LYS A 86 -5.27 1.12 -12.48
CA LYS A 86 -6.67 0.89 -12.87
C LYS A 86 -7.63 1.31 -11.75
N LEU A 87 -7.24 1.18 -10.47
CA LEU A 87 -8.09 1.60 -9.32
C LEU A 87 -8.51 3.06 -9.38
N ARG A 88 -7.64 3.94 -9.91
CA ARG A 88 -7.95 5.37 -10.06
C ARG A 88 -9.07 5.67 -11.06
N GLN A 89 -9.38 4.72 -11.93
CA GLN A 89 -10.44 4.82 -12.93
C GLN A 89 -11.78 4.33 -12.37
N ILE A 90 -11.77 3.71 -11.18
CA ILE A 90 -12.96 3.17 -10.53
C ILE A 90 -13.37 4.17 -9.44
N ASP A 91 -14.55 4.80 -9.59
CA ASP A 91 -15.01 5.87 -8.68
C ASP A 91 -14.98 5.47 -7.19
N ARG A 92 -15.35 4.22 -6.89
CA ARG A 92 -15.32 3.67 -5.52
C ARG A 92 -13.90 3.62 -4.92
N TYR A 93 -12.87 3.48 -5.75
CA TYR A 93 -11.47 3.30 -5.31
C TYR A 93 -10.56 4.47 -5.69
N LYS A 94 -11.13 5.62 -6.11
CA LYS A 94 -10.35 6.80 -6.51
C LYS A 94 -9.41 7.32 -5.42
N ASP A 95 -9.84 7.22 -4.16
CA ASP A 95 -9.10 7.70 -2.98
C ASP A 95 -8.22 6.60 -2.35
N VAL A 96 -8.13 5.44 -3.00
CA VAL A 96 -7.32 4.31 -2.55
C VAL A 96 -5.90 4.45 -3.08
N PHE A 97 -4.93 4.30 -2.19
CA PHE A 97 -3.51 4.35 -2.52
C PHE A 97 -2.82 3.05 -2.15
N VAL A 98 -2.12 2.47 -3.12
CA VAL A 98 -1.28 1.28 -2.92
C VAL A 98 0.18 1.70 -2.98
N ASN A 99 0.89 1.54 -1.87
CA ASN A 99 2.31 1.87 -1.73
C ASN A 99 3.13 0.63 -1.40
N GLU A 100 4.42 0.69 -1.67
CA GLU A 100 5.36 -0.34 -1.20
C GLU A 100 5.61 -0.20 0.30
N HIS A 101 5.86 -1.32 0.98
CA HIS A 101 6.23 -1.32 2.38
C HIS A 101 7.72 -0.96 2.53
N LEU A 102 7.99 0.30 2.85
CA LEU A 102 9.34 0.79 3.09
C LEU A 102 9.68 0.77 4.59
N THR A 103 10.95 0.51 4.91
CA THR A 103 11.48 0.74 6.26
C THR A 103 11.41 2.23 6.63
N SER A 104 11.50 2.55 7.91
CA SER A 104 11.46 3.93 8.39
C SER A 104 12.50 4.83 7.73
N LEU A 105 13.74 4.32 7.56
CA LEU A 105 14.82 5.05 6.90
C LEU A 105 14.53 5.26 5.41
N ASN A 106 14.14 4.20 4.70
CA ASN A 106 13.87 4.27 3.27
C ASN A 106 12.66 5.17 2.96
N ASN A 107 11.63 5.11 3.80
CA ASN A 107 10.50 6.02 3.72
C ASN A 107 10.94 7.47 3.93
N ARG A 108 11.83 7.75 4.89
CA ARG A 108 12.37 9.11 5.10
C ARG A 108 13.15 9.61 3.88
N ILE A 109 13.99 8.75 3.29
CA ILE A 109 14.75 9.07 2.07
C ILE A 109 13.79 9.33 0.90
N PHE A 110 12.79 8.47 0.71
CA PHE A 110 11.77 8.63 -0.32
C PHE A 110 11.03 9.96 -0.20
N GLN A 111 10.60 10.32 1.02
CA GLN A 111 9.91 11.58 1.27
C GLN A 111 10.81 12.79 1.01
N TYR A 112 12.09 12.72 1.42
CA TYR A 112 13.08 13.74 1.13
C TYR A 112 13.29 13.92 -0.38
N ALA A 113 13.49 12.83 -1.13
CA ALA A 113 13.65 12.87 -2.58
C ALA A 113 12.43 13.49 -3.27
N LYS A 114 11.22 13.06 -2.87
CA LYS A 114 9.94 13.59 -3.39
C LYS A 114 9.79 15.10 -3.17
N GLN A 115 10.15 15.59 -1.99
CA GLN A 115 10.09 17.02 -1.68
C GLN A 115 11.04 17.84 -2.57
N ASN A 116 12.24 17.33 -2.85
CA ASN A 116 13.22 18.04 -3.67
C ASN A 116 12.92 17.99 -5.17
N LEU A 117 12.38 16.88 -5.67
CA LEU A 117 11.89 16.80 -7.07
C LEU A 117 10.78 17.81 -7.34
N ASN A 118 9.84 17.96 -6.41
CA ASN A 118 8.77 18.96 -6.55
C ASN A 118 9.34 20.39 -6.59
N LYS A 119 10.40 20.69 -5.81
CA LYS A 119 11.06 22.01 -5.85
C LYS A 119 11.74 22.27 -7.19
N GLN A 120 12.42 21.27 -7.76
CA GLN A 120 13.07 21.40 -9.07
C GLN A 120 12.06 21.63 -10.20
N GLN A 121 10.93 20.90 -10.20
CA GLN A 121 9.86 21.11 -11.20
C GLN A 121 9.22 22.50 -11.12
N VAL A 122 9.18 23.12 -9.93
CA VAL A 122 8.72 24.51 -9.75
C VAL A 122 9.76 25.50 -10.30
N PHE A 123 11.05 25.22 -10.13
CA PHE A 123 12.14 26.08 -10.61
C PHE A 123 12.35 26.02 -12.14
N THR A 124 12.11 24.87 -12.78
CA THR A 124 12.28 24.73 -14.25
C THR A 124 11.05 25.21 -15.05
N ARG A 125 9.97 25.65 -14.40
CA ARG A 125 8.72 26.12 -15.03
C ARG A 125 8.58 27.65 -15.09
N ASN A 126 9.66 28.39 -14.88
CA ASN A 126 9.71 29.84 -15.06
C ASN A 126 10.43 30.21 -16.35
#